data_AF-A0A357AYC4-F1
#
_entry.id   AF-A0A357AYC4-F1
#
_cell.length_a   1.000
_cell.length_b   1.000
_cell.length_c   1.000
_cell.angle_alpha   90.00
_cell.angle_beta   90.00
_cell.angle_gamma   90.00
#
_symmetry.space_group_name_H-M   'P 1'
#
loop_
_entity.id
_entity.type
_entity.pdbx_description
1 polymer ?
#
loop_
_entity_poly.entity_id
_entity_poly.type
_entity_poly.pdbx_seq_one_letter_code
_entity_poly.pdbx_strand_id
1 'polypeptide(L)'
;MLSSLKENLTFVLVCILVIVGLFIAAKLFERSFKDSVKKVSISKYAAYIAMFSALSGVLMTIEIPLFFAPSFYKIDLSEIPVLICTFYLGPVAGVASELLKVIIKLMIKGTSTAFVGDFANFCVGCAMVLPASIVYHIRKTKKNAVLGLVAGTLVMTVFGSMLNAVYLLPKFSQLFGMPLDAIVGIGTAVNARITSVSTLVLYAVVPFNLLKGVVASTLTLLLYKRVENIIFKPKGEKRENTGKAGFSQP
;
A
#
# COMPACT_ATOMS: atom_id res chain seq x y z
N MET A 1 -21.79 26.19 -2.41
CA MET A 1 -22.46 24.87 -2.36
C MET A 1 -22.28 24.08 -3.64
N LEU A 2 -22.65 24.60 -4.83
CA LEU A 2 -22.46 23.90 -6.10
C LEU A 2 -20.98 23.65 -6.48
N SER A 3 -20.08 24.60 -6.18
CA SER A 3 -18.63 24.44 -6.39
C SER A 3 -18.04 23.29 -5.58
N SER A 4 -18.30 23.25 -4.27
CA SER A 4 -17.84 22.19 -3.37
C SER A 4 -18.42 20.82 -3.76
N LEU A 5 -19.67 20.74 -4.20
CA LEU A 5 -20.26 19.50 -4.72
C LEU A 5 -19.53 19.01 -5.97
N LYS A 6 -19.22 19.91 -6.91
CA LYS A 6 -18.47 19.58 -8.12
C LYS A 6 -17.06 19.09 -7.80
N GLU A 7 -16.38 19.72 -6.85
CA GLU A 7 -15.03 19.33 -6.42
C GLU A 7 -15.00 17.95 -5.76
N ASN A 8 -15.95 17.68 -4.85
CA ASN A 8 -16.12 16.37 -4.22
C ASN A 8 -16.43 15.29 -5.26
N LEU A 9 -17.35 15.56 -6.18
CA LEU A 9 -17.69 14.63 -7.26
C LEU A 9 -16.48 14.35 -8.15
N THR A 10 -15.72 15.38 -8.50
CA THR A 10 -14.49 15.22 -9.30
C THR A 10 -13.48 14.37 -8.56
N PHE A 11 -13.30 14.57 -7.26
CA PHE A 11 -12.40 13.75 -6.45
C PHE A 11 -12.83 12.28 -6.45
N VAL A 12 -14.12 11.99 -6.22
CA VAL A 12 -14.67 10.62 -6.25
C VAL A 12 -14.46 9.97 -7.62
N LEU A 13 -14.71 10.69 -8.71
CA LEU A 13 -14.49 10.18 -10.07
C LEU A 13 -13.01 9.83 -10.31
N VAL A 14 -12.08 10.69 -9.89
CA VAL A 14 -10.64 10.41 -9.97
C VAL A 14 -10.28 9.17 -9.15
N CYS A 15 -10.82 9.03 -7.93
CA CYS A 15 -10.60 7.84 -7.11
C CYS A 15 -11.05 6.56 -7.84
N ILE A 16 -12.26 6.55 -8.41
CA ILE A 16 -12.79 5.40 -9.15
C ILE A 16 -11.90 5.09 -10.36
N LEU A 17 -11.53 6.10 -11.15
CA LEU A 17 -10.67 5.91 -12.32
C LEU A 17 -9.30 5.33 -11.97
N VAL A 18 -8.68 5.82 -10.89
CA VAL A 18 -7.39 5.31 -10.41
C VAL A 18 -7.52 3.88 -9.89
N ILE A 19 -8.57 3.57 -9.12
CA ILE A 19 -8.83 2.21 -8.63
C ILE A 19 -8.97 1.24 -9.81
N VAL A 20 -9.82 1.58 -10.80
CA VAL A 20 -10.03 0.76 -11.99
C VAL A 20 -8.73 0.62 -12.79
N GLY A 21 -7.99 1.71 -12.99
CA GLY A 21 -6.69 1.69 -13.67
C GLY A 21 -5.67 0.77 -12.99
N LEU A 22 -5.60 0.79 -11.66
CA LEU A 22 -4.72 -0.09 -10.88
C LEU A 22 -5.13 -1.56 -10.98
N PHE A 23 -6.42 -1.87 -10.97
CA PHE A 23 -6.89 -3.25 -11.21
C PHE A 23 -6.58 -3.73 -12.63
N ILE A 24 -6.74 -2.87 -13.64
CA ILE A 24 -6.37 -3.19 -15.02
C ILE A 24 -4.86 -3.45 -15.10
N ALA A 25 -4.04 -2.55 -14.57
CA ALA A 25 -2.59 -2.69 -14.55
C ALA A 25 -2.18 -3.99 -13.83
N ALA A 26 -2.71 -4.25 -12.64
CA ALA A 26 -2.46 -5.47 -11.88
C ALA A 26 -2.80 -6.73 -12.68
N LYS A 27 -3.97 -6.73 -13.36
CA LYS A 27 -4.40 -7.84 -14.21
C LYS A 27 -3.51 -8.04 -15.43
N LEU A 28 -3.02 -6.95 -16.05
CA LEU A 28 -2.07 -7.01 -17.16
C LEU A 28 -0.74 -7.60 -16.70
N PHE A 29 -0.20 -7.17 -15.56
CA PHE A 29 1.02 -7.74 -15.00
C PHE A 29 0.84 -9.21 -14.61
N GLU A 30 -0.30 -9.56 -14.02
CA GLU A 30 -0.58 -10.94 -13.63
C GLU A 30 -0.64 -11.89 -14.85
N ARG A 31 -1.12 -11.40 -16.00
CA ARG A 31 -1.08 -12.14 -17.27
C ARG A 31 0.35 -12.46 -17.71
N SER A 32 1.29 -11.54 -17.53
CA SER A 32 2.70 -11.74 -17.89
C SER A 32 3.40 -12.82 -17.06
N PHE A 33 2.89 -13.13 -15.86
CA PHE A 33 3.49 -14.10 -14.93
C PHE A 33 2.50 -15.19 -14.50
N LYS A 34 1.54 -15.53 -15.37
CA LYS A 34 0.41 -16.44 -15.08
C LYS A 34 0.85 -17.80 -14.52
N ASP A 35 1.99 -18.32 -14.97
CA ASP A 35 2.53 -19.61 -14.52
C ASP A 35 3.14 -19.55 -13.12
N SER A 36 3.58 -18.38 -12.68
CA SER A 36 4.11 -18.18 -11.34
C SER A 36 3.01 -18.01 -10.29
N VAL A 37 1.84 -17.51 -10.69
CA VAL A 37 0.72 -17.21 -9.78
C VAL A 37 0.05 -18.50 -9.34
N LYS A 38 -0.17 -18.64 -8.03
CA LYS A 38 -0.73 -19.89 -7.50
C LYS A 38 -2.20 -20.00 -7.88
N LYS A 39 -2.56 -21.08 -8.57
CA LYS A 39 -3.97 -21.41 -8.85
C LYS A 39 -4.61 -21.96 -7.59
N VAL A 40 -5.51 -21.20 -6.99
CA VAL A 40 -6.35 -21.60 -5.85
C VAL A 40 -7.82 -21.55 -6.28
N SER A 41 -8.70 -22.28 -5.57
CA SER A 41 -10.13 -22.16 -5.82
C SER A 41 -10.62 -20.75 -5.52
N ILE A 42 -11.68 -20.31 -6.20
CA ILE A 42 -12.27 -18.97 -6.01
C ILE A 42 -12.62 -18.72 -4.53
N SER A 43 -13.17 -19.72 -3.84
CA SER A 43 -13.52 -19.61 -2.42
C SER A 43 -12.27 -19.38 -1.55
N LYS A 44 -11.18 -20.10 -1.79
CA LYS A 44 -9.92 -19.91 -1.07
C LYS A 44 -9.29 -18.54 -1.39
N TYR A 45 -9.34 -18.13 -2.66
CA TYR A 45 -8.85 -16.83 -3.11
C TYR A 45 -9.54 -15.67 -2.38
N ALA A 46 -10.88 -15.68 -2.38
CA ALA A 46 -11.68 -14.67 -1.70
C ALA A 46 -11.46 -14.69 -0.17
N ALA A 47 -11.41 -15.88 0.43
CA ALA A 47 -11.19 -16.02 1.87
C ALA A 47 -9.84 -15.43 2.32
N TYR A 48 -8.76 -15.72 1.59
CA TYR A 48 -7.45 -15.17 1.90
C TYR A 48 -7.44 -13.65 1.75
N ILE A 49 -7.96 -13.10 0.64
CA ILE A 49 -8.04 -11.64 0.46
C ILE A 49 -8.82 -11.02 1.63
N ALA A 50 -10.00 -11.55 1.97
CA ALA A 50 -10.82 -11.03 3.05
C ALA A 50 -10.09 -11.06 4.41
N MET A 51 -9.46 -12.19 4.76
CA MET A 51 -8.71 -12.34 6.01
C MET A 51 -7.54 -11.37 6.12
N PHE A 52 -6.68 -11.32 5.09
CA PHE A 52 -5.51 -10.44 5.10
C PHE A 52 -5.91 -8.96 5.03
N SER A 53 -6.98 -8.62 4.31
CA SER A 53 -7.52 -7.25 4.27
C SER A 53 -8.10 -6.82 5.60
N ALA A 54 -8.84 -7.71 6.28
CA ALA A 54 -9.39 -7.43 7.61
C ALA A 54 -8.28 -7.20 8.64
N LEU A 55 -7.27 -8.07 8.67
CA LEU A 55 -6.11 -7.89 9.53
C LEU A 55 -5.39 -6.57 9.22
N SER A 56 -5.17 -6.27 7.95
CA SER A 56 -4.52 -5.02 7.52
C SER A 56 -5.35 -3.80 7.91
N GLY A 57 -6.67 -3.84 7.70
CA GLY A 57 -7.58 -2.76 8.03
C GLY A 57 -7.58 -2.45 9.53
N VAL A 58 -7.58 -3.48 10.38
CA VAL A 58 -7.42 -3.31 11.83
C VAL A 58 -6.06 -2.70 12.17
N LEU A 59 -4.97 -3.20 11.61
CA LEU A 59 -3.62 -2.65 11.83
C LEU A 59 -3.50 -1.18 11.39
N MET A 60 -4.20 -0.79 10.32
CA MET A 60 -4.23 0.60 9.84
C MET A 60 -4.92 1.54 10.85
N THR A 61 -5.82 1.05 11.70
CA THR A 61 -6.43 1.88 12.75
C THR A 61 -5.43 2.27 13.85
N ILE A 62 -4.38 1.45 14.04
CA ILE A 62 -3.27 1.61 14.97
C ILE A 62 -2.15 2.39 14.27
N GLU A 63 -2.47 3.64 13.92
CA GLU A 63 -1.60 4.57 13.23
C GLU A 63 -0.91 5.52 14.23
N ILE A 64 0.40 5.69 14.09
CA ILE A 64 1.23 6.49 14.99
C ILE A 64 1.72 7.73 14.22
N PRO A 65 1.50 8.96 14.72
CA PRO A 65 2.05 10.16 14.10
C PRO A 65 3.58 10.18 14.23
N LEU A 66 4.25 10.71 13.21
CA LEU A 66 5.72 10.77 13.19
C LEU A 66 6.22 12.08 13.78
N PHE A 67 7.28 12.02 14.58
CA PHE A 67 7.85 13.19 15.25
C PHE A 67 8.48 14.21 14.29
N PHE A 68 8.85 13.80 13.07
CA PHE A 68 9.53 14.65 12.08
C PHE A 68 8.61 15.13 10.95
N ALA A 69 7.32 14.76 10.97
CA ALA A 69 6.36 15.11 9.93
C ALA A 69 5.07 15.68 10.55
N PRO A 70 4.26 16.43 9.78
CA PRO A 70 2.92 16.81 10.22
C PRO A 70 2.08 15.63 10.71
N SER A 71 1.18 15.88 11.67
CA SER A 71 0.36 14.84 12.33
C SER A 71 -0.60 14.07 11.41
N PHE A 72 -0.82 14.55 10.19
CA PHE A 72 -1.58 13.84 9.15
C PHE A 72 -0.74 12.78 8.41
N TYR A 73 0.59 12.77 8.57
CA TYR A 73 1.45 11.64 8.17
C TYR A 73 1.61 10.69 9.35
N LYS A 74 1.00 9.51 9.21
CA LYS A 74 1.02 8.49 10.25
C LYS A 74 1.56 7.19 9.68
N ILE A 75 2.41 6.54 10.47
CA ILE A 75 2.91 5.21 10.15
C ILE A 75 2.01 4.15 10.77
N ASP A 76 1.81 3.08 10.03
CA ASP A 76 1.01 1.93 10.41
C ASP A 76 1.68 0.67 9.86
N LEU A 77 1.25 -0.50 10.33
CA LEU A 77 1.83 -1.79 9.93
C LEU A 77 0.93 -2.58 8.97
N SER A 78 -0.01 -1.90 8.30
CA SER A 78 -1.06 -2.55 7.50
C SER A 78 -0.57 -3.11 6.16
N GLU A 79 0.62 -2.74 5.71
CA GLU A 79 1.18 -3.23 4.45
C GLU A 79 1.77 -4.64 4.60
N ILE A 80 2.08 -5.06 5.84
CA ILE A 80 2.67 -6.39 6.09
C ILE A 80 1.73 -7.50 5.62
N PRO A 81 0.44 -7.56 6.05
CA PRO A 81 -0.43 -8.64 5.65
C PRO A 81 -0.83 -8.53 4.16
N VAL A 82 -0.94 -7.31 3.62
CA VAL A 82 -1.14 -7.09 2.17
C VAL A 82 0.01 -7.67 1.35
N LEU A 83 1.26 -7.38 1.69
CA LEU A 83 2.43 -7.88 0.96
C LEU A 83 2.51 -9.42 1.03
N ILE A 84 2.20 -10.01 2.19
CA ILE A 84 2.15 -11.48 2.34
C ILE A 84 1.08 -12.09 1.44
N CYS A 85 -0.14 -11.52 1.45
CA CYS A 85 -1.24 -11.93 0.58
C CYS A 85 -0.83 -11.83 -0.90
N THR A 86 -0.21 -10.71 -1.28
CA THR A 86 0.19 -10.42 -2.66
C THR A 86 1.29 -11.36 -3.14
N PHE A 87 2.30 -11.65 -2.32
CA PHE A 87 3.35 -12.62 -2.69
C PHE A 87 2.78 -14.03 -2.85
N TYR A 88 1.72 -14.36 -2.11
CA TYR A 88 1.10 -15.67 -2.25
C TYR A 88 0.18 -15.78 -3.48
N LEU A 89 -0.72 -14.80 -3.66
CA LEU A 89 -1.83 -14.85 -4.62
C LEU A 89 -1.59 -14.06 -5.91
N GLY A 90 -0.67 -13.12 -5.93
CA GLY A 90 -0.37 -12.29 -7.11
C GLY A 90 -0.80 -10.82 -6.99
N PRO A 91 -0.47 -10.00 -8.01
CA PRO A 91 -0.70 -8.55 -8.02
C PRO A 91 -2.16 -8.13 -7.83
N VAL A 92 -3.14 -8.81 -8.46
CA VAL A 92 -4.55 -8.42 -8.34
C VAL A 92 -5.05 -8.59 -6.90
N ALA A 93 -4.62 -9.66 -6.22
CA ALA A 93 -4.93 -9.86 -4.81
C ALA A 93 -4.36 -8.74 -3.93
N GLY A 94 -3.19 -8.20 -4.28
CA GLY A 94 -2.59 -7.07 -3.59
C GLY A 94 -3.40 -5.78 -3.70
N VAL A 95 -3.81 -5.40 -4.92
CA VAL A 95 -4.65 -4.21 -5.13
C VAL A 95 -6.02 -4.37 -4.47
N ALA A 96 -6.62 -5.56 -4.54
CA ALA A 96 -7.86 -5.87 -3.83
C ALA A 96 -7.70 -5.74 -2.31
N SER A 97 -6.58 -6.23 -1.77
CA SER A 97 -6.31 -6.19 -0.34
C SER A 97 -6.06 -4.77 0.15
N GLU A 98 -5.32 -3.96 -0.62
CA GLU A 98 -5.14 -2.52 -0.36
C GLU A 98 -6.47 -1.76 -0.33
N LEU A 99 -7.35 -2.01 -1.30
CA LEU A 99 -8.64 -1.33 -1.37
C LEU A 99 -9.52 -1.70 -0.17
N LEU A 100 -9.65 -3.00 0.12
CA LEU A 100 -10.46 -3.49 1.23
C LEU A 100 -9.92 -3.04 2.59
N LYS A 101 -8.59 -3.04 2.78
CA LYS A 101 -7.92 -2.50 3.96
C LYS A 101 -8.37 -1.07 4.25
N VAL A 102 -8.32 -0.20 3.25
CA VAL A 102 -8.71 1.22 3.41
C VAL A 102 -10.21 1.36 3.68
N ILE A 103 -11.06 0.60 2.99
CA ILE A 103 -12.52 0.59 3.26
C ILE A 103 -12.81 0.18 4.70
N ILE A 104 -12.17 -0.88 5.19
CA ILE A 104 -12.36 -1.38 6.56
C ILE A 104 -11.91 -0.33 7.58
N LYS A 105 -10.74 0.29 7.37
CA LYS A 105 -10.27 1.39 8.25
C LYS A 105 -11.28 2.54 8.27
N LEU A 106 -11.82 2.94 7.12
CA LEU A 106 -12.82 3.99 7.02
C LEU A 106 -14.11 3.64 7.77
N MET A 107 -14.54 2.39 7.73
CA MET A 107 -15.72 1.93 8.48
C MET A 107 -15.51 1.96 10.00
N ILE A 108 -14.30 1.67 10.48
CA ILE A 108 -14.00 1.59 11.92
C ILE A 108 -13.70 2.96 12.52
N LYS A 109 -12.85 3.76 11.86
CA LYS A 109 -12.29 5.02 12.42
C LYS A 109 -12.72 6.28 11.67
N GLY A 110 -13.27 6.14 10.46
CA GLY A 110 -13.54 7.28 9.58
C GLY A 110 -12.27 7.91 9.02
N THR A 111 -12.41 9.16 8.55
CA THR A 111 -11.32 9.95 7.97
C THR A 111 -11.10 11.24 8.77
N SER A 112 -9.83 11.63 8.94
CA SER A 112 -9.44 12.93 9.50
C SER A 112 -8.82 13.86 8.45
N THR A 113 -8.81 13.46 7.17
CA THR A 113 -8.11 14.16 6.07
C THR A 113 -9.01 14.38 4.86
N ALA A 114 -10.32 14.47 5.08
CA ALA A 114 -11.33 14.57 4.01
C ALA A 114 -11.16 13.49 2.93
N PHE A 115 -10.90 12.24 3.34
CA PHE A 115 -10.64 11.07 2.49
C PHE A 115 -9.35 11.11 1.64
N VAL A 116 -8.63 12.23 1.60
CA VAL A 116 -7.41 12.37 0.79
C VAL A 116 -6.28 11.50 1.33
N GLY A 117 -6.11 11.43 2.65
CA GLY A 117 -5.09 10.57 3.27
C GLY A 117 -5.40 9.08 3.12
N ASP A 118 -6.68 8.70 3.14
CA ASP A 118 -7.12 7.32 2.91
C ASP A 118 -6.87 6.89 1.46
N PHE A 119 -7.19 7.77 0.51
CA PHE A 119 -6.87 7.59 -0.90
C PHE A 119 -5.35 7.56 -1.15
N ALA A 120 -4.59 8.40 -0.44
CA ALA A 120 -3.14 8.39 -0.50
C ALA A 120 -2.58 7.04 -0.02
N ASN A 121 -3.08 6.51 1.10
CA ASN A 121 -2.64 5.20 1.62
C ASN A 121 -2.86 4.09 0.58
N PHE A 122 -4.03 4.06 -0.07
CA PHE A 122 -4.31 3.10 -1.14
C PHE A 122 -3.35 3.23 -2.34
N CYS A 123 -3.17 4.46 -2.87
CA CYS A 123 -2.33 4.67 -4.06
C CYS A 123 -0.86 4.39 -3.78
N VAL A 124 -0.35 4.88 -2.64
CA VAL A 124 1.04 4.71 -2.22
C VAL A 124 1.31 3.25 -1.85
N GLY A 125 0.36 2.59 -1.17
CA GLY A 125 0.41 1.15 -0.90
C GLY A 125 0.49 0.32 -2.18
N CYS A 126 -0.37 0.60 -3.16
CA CYS A 126 -0.30 -0.07 -4.48
C CYS A 126 1.04 0.19 -5.20
N ALA A 127 1.59 1.40 -5.10
CA ALA A 127 2.90 1.75 -5.66
C ALA A 127 4.07 1.00 -4.99
N MET A 128 3.89 0.49 -3.78
CA MET A 128 4.85 -0.45 -3.15
C MET A 128 4.58 -1.89 -3.57
N VAL A 129 3.33 -2.32 -3.43
CA VAL A 129 2.91 -3.73 -3.51
C VAL A 129 3.06 -4.28 -4.94
N LEU A 130 2.69 -3.50 -5.96
CA LEU A 130 2.75 -3.93 -7.35
C LEU A 130 4.18 -4.23 -7.83
N PRO A 131 5.14 -3.27 -7.81
CA PRO A 131 6.52 -3.55 -8.21
C PRO A 131 7.17 -4.64 -7.35
N ALA A 132 6.88 -4.68 -6.05
CA ALA A 132 7.39 -5.74 -5.18
C ALA A 132 6.92 -7.13 -5.62
N SER A 133 5.62 -7.25 -5.92
CA SER A 133 5.03 -8.49 -6.40
C SER A 133 5.54 -8.89 -7.79
N ILE A 134 5.68 -7.93 -8.71
CA ILE A 134 6.16 -8.19 -10.08
C ILE A 134 7.57 -8.79 -10.03
N VAL A 135 8.52 -8.14 -9.36
CA VAL A 135 9.91 -8.63 -9.26
C VAL A 135 9.97 -10.00 -8.58
N TYR A 136 9.13 -10.20 -7.56
CA TYR A 136 9.04 -11.46 -6.86
C TYR A 136 8.47 -12.60 -7.76
N HIS A 137 7.46 -12.32 -8.58
CA HIS A 137 6.82 -13.31 -9.45
C HIS A 137 7.61 -13.64 -10.72
N ILE A 138 8.60 -12.82 -11.12
CA ILE A 138 9.57 -13.19 -12.18
C ILE A 138 10.26 -14.51 -11.82
N ARG A 139 10.75 -14.64 -10.57
CA ARG A 139 11.30 -15.89 -10.02
C ARG A 139 11.11 -15.91 -8.51
N LYS A 140 10.29 -16.84 -8.03
CA LYS A 140 9.92 -16.96 -6.61
C LYS A 140 11.06 -17.46 -5.72
N THR A 141 11.98 -16.56 -5.40
CA THR A 141 13.16 -16.82 -4.55
C THR A 141 13.26 -15.77 -3.45
N LYS A 142 14.00 -16.09 -2.37
CA LYS A 142 14.27 -15.12 -1.29
C LYS A 142 14.98 -13.87 -1.82
N LYS A 143 15.91 -14.04 -2.77
CA LYS A 143 16.63 -12.93 -3.42
C LYS A 143 15.66 -11.99 -4.12
N ASN A 144 14.74 -12.52 -4.92
CA ASN A 144 13.75 -11.70 -5.63
C ASN A 144 12.69 -11.09 -4.70
N ALA A 145 12.37 -11.73 -3.58
CA ALA A 145 11.52 -11.11 -2.57
C ALA A 145 12.21 -9.86 -1.98
N VAL A 146 13.49 -9.95 -1.63
CA VAL A 146 14.28 -8.79 -1.15
C VAL A 146 14.37 -7.71 -2.23
N LEU A 147 14.75 -8.08 -3.45
CA LEU A 147 14.86 -7.12 -4.57
C LEU A 147 13.51 -6.46 -4.89
N GLY A 148 12.42 -7.21 -4.84
CA GLY A 148 11.08 -6.68 -5.04
C GLY A 148 10.70 -5.68 -3.97
N LEU A 149 10.94 -5.99 -2.69
CA LEU A 149 10.65 -5.09 -1.59
C LEU A 149 11.47 -3.79 -1.65
N VAL A 150 12.75 -3.88 -2.04
CA VAL A 150 13.59 -2.70 -2.30
C VAL A 150 13.03 -1.88 -3.46
N ALA A 151 12.74 -2.52 -4.59
CA ALA A 151 12.16 -1.85 -5.75
C ALA A 151 10.83 -1.18 -5.41
N GLY A 152 9.95 -1.87 -4.69
CA GLY A 152 8.67 -1.33 -4.25
C GLY A 152 8.80 -0.17 -3.28
N THR A 153 9.75 -0.23 -2.34
CA THR A 153 10.02 0.90 -1.44
C THR A 153 10.50 2.13 -2.21
N LEU A 154 11.39 1.95 -3.20
CA LEU A 154 11.87 3.05 -4.02
C LEU A 154 10.77 3.63 -4.92
N VAL A 155 9.99 2.78 -5.59
CA VAL A 155 8.85 3.22 -6.42
C VAL A 155 7.82 3.95 -5.57
N MET A 156 7.45 3.41 -4.42
CA MET A 156 6.55 4.06 -3.47
C MET A 156 7.09 5.41 -3.02
N THR A 157 8.38 5.51 -2.74
CA THR A 157 9.00 6.77 -2.31
C THR A 157 8.94 7.82 -3.41
N VAL A 158 9.34 7.48 -4.63
CA VAL A 158 9.32 8.42 -5.76
C VAL A 158 7.89 8.79 -6.14
N PHE A 159 7.05 7.79 -6.44
CA PHE A 159 5.67 8.00 -6.85
C PHE A 159 4.84 8.67 -5.76
N GLY A 160 4.95 8.21 -4.51
CA GLY A 160 4.22 8.78 -3.38
C GLY A 160 4.62 10.22 -3.09
N SER A 161 5.90 10.57 -3.26
CA SER A 161 6.37 11.95 -3.11
C SER A 161 5.87 12.84 -4.24
N MET A 162 5.94 12.39 -5.49
CA MET A 162 5.40 13.12 -6.64
C MET A 162 3.88 13.30 -6.53
N LEU A 163 3.15 12.24 -6.18
CA LEU A 163 1.71 12.27 -6.00
C LEU A 163 1.30 13.22 -4.87
N ASN A 164 2.07 13.28 -3.78
CA ASN A 164 1.87 14.27 -2.72
C ASN A 164 2.06 15.70 -3.21
N ALA A 165 3.16 15.98 -3.91
CA ALA A 165 3.48 17.31 -4.40
C ALA A 165 2.43 17.84 -5.40
N VAL A 166 2.03 16.99 -6.35
CA VAL A 166 1.23 17.42 -7.51
C VAL A 166 -0.28 17.33 -7.25
N TYR A 167 -0.73 16.36 -6.45
CA TYR A 167 -2.17 16.07 -6.34
C TYR A 167 -2.67 16.04 -4.89
N LEU A 168 -2.07 15.26 -3.99
CA LEU A 168 -2.66 15.01 -2.67
C LEU A 168 -2.64 16.24 -1.77
N LEU A 169 -1.52 16.97 -1.67
CA LEU A 169 -1.46 18.17 -0.83
C LEU A 169 -2.38 19.29 -1.36
N PRO A 170 -2.39 19.61 -2.67
CA PRO A 170 -3.37 20.52 -3.25
C PRO A 170 -4.83 20.09 -3.04
N LYS A 171 -5.14 18.80 -3.20
CA LYS A 171 -6.51 18.30 -2.96
C LYS A 171 -6.89 18.28 -1.50
N PHE A 172 -5.94 18.01 -0.61
CA PHE A 172 -6.17 18.13 0.83
C PHE A 172 -6.49 19.57 1.19
N SER A 173 -5.74 20.54 0.66
CA SER A 173 -6.03 21.97 0.83
C SER A 173 -7.45 22.34 0.36
N GLN A 174 -7.82 21.91 -0.85
CA GLN A 174 -9.13 22.22 -1.44
C GLN A 174 -10.29 21.58 -0.65
N LEU A 175 -10.22 20.29 -0.36
CA LEU A 175 -11.33 19.54 0.25
C LEU A 175 -11.46 19.80 1.75
N PHE A 176 -10.35 20.08 2.43
CA PHE A 176 -10.35 20.43 3.85
C PHE A 176 -10.62 21.92 4.09
N GLY A 177 -10.56 22.75 3.04
CA GLY A 177 -10.75 24.21 3.14
C GLY A 177 -9.59 24.95 3.81
N MET A 178 -8.41 24.34 3.88
CA MET A 178 -7.22 24.91 4.51
C MET A 178 -6.24 25.37 3.44
N PRO A 179 -5.77 26.64 3.44
CA PRO A 179 -4.79 27.11 2.47
C PRO A 179 -3.50 26.27 2.47
N LEU A 180 -2.88 26.09 1.30
CA LEU A 180 -1.62 25.35 1.19
C LEU A 180 -0.52 25.92 2.10
N ASP A 181 -0.45 27.24 2.24
CA ASP A 181 0.52 27.90 3.12
C ASP A 181 0.31 27.54 4.59
N ALA A 182 -0.94 27.34 5.02
CA ALA A 182 -1.24 26.87 6.37
C ALA A 182 -0.78 25.41 6.56
N ILE A 183 -0.97 24.55 5.55
CA ILE A 183 -0.46 23.16 5.57
C ILE A 183 1.07 23.14 5.65
N VAL A 184 1.74 24.00 4.88
CA VAL A 184 3.19 24.17 4.94
C VAL A 184 3.63 24.71 6.30
N GLY A 185 2.87 25.64 6.88
CA GLY A 185 3.08 26.18 8.23
C GLY A 185 3.04 25.10 9.33
N ILE A 186 2.12 24.14 9.23
CA ILE A 186 2.10 22.96 10.12
C ILE A 186 3.41 22.17 9.99
N GLY A 187 3.92 21.99 8.77
CA GLY A 187 5.23 21.35 8.55
C GLY A 187 6.40 22.18 9.11
N THR A 188 6.35 23.50 8.94
CA THR A 188 7.37 24.44 9.42
C THR A 188 7.55 24.34 10.93
N ALA A 189 6.45 24.17 11.67
CA ALA A 189 6.47 24.01 13.13
C ALA A 189 7.18 22.72 13.58
N VAL A 190 7.22 21.69 12.74
CA VAL A 190 7.93 20.43 13.01
C VAL A 190 9.38 20.49 12.55
N ASN A 191 9.64 21.13 11.41
CA ASN A 191 10.96 21.31 10.84
C ASN A 191 11.04 22.66 10.11
N ALA A 192 11.84 23.58 10.65
CA ALA A 192 11.99 24.95 10.13
C ALA A 192 12.51 25.02 8.67
N ARG A 193 13.05 23.92 8.12
CA ARG A 193 13.48 23.84 6.71
C ARG A 193 12.32 23.63 5.74
N ILE A 194 11.12 23.34 6.24
CA ILE A 194 9.90 23.22 5.44
C ILE A 194 9.35 24.64 5.23
N THR A 195 9.52 25.19 4.03
CA THR A 195 9.09 26.55 3.67
C THR A 195 8.14 26.59 2.47
N SER A 196 7.96 25.45 1.80
CA SER A 196 7.11 25.28 0.62
C SER A 196 6.64 23.83 0.50
N VAL A 197 5.66 23.58 -0.38
CA VAL A 197 5.19 22.22 -0.70
C VAL A 197 6.34 21.30 -1.12
N SER A 198 7.28 21.77 -1.93
CA SER A 198 8.42 20.98 -2.38
C SER A 198 9.32 20.56 -1.22
N THR A 199 9.61 21.49 -0.30
CA THR A 199 10.41 21.17 0.90
C THR A 199 9.66 20.31 1.91
N LEU A 200 8.33 20.46 2.04
CA LEU A 200 7.47 19.56 2.81
C LEU A 200 7.57 18.13 2.28
N VAL A 201 7.49 17.97 0.96
CA VAL A 201 7.64 16.67 0.30
C VAL A 201 9.03 16.09 0.53
N LEU A 202 10.07 16.90 0.36
CA LEU A 202 11.46 16.46 0.54
C LEU A 202 11.79 16.07 1.99
N TYR A 203 11.38 16.87 2.98
CA TYR A 203 11.77 16.68 4.38
C TYR A 203 10.78 15.87 5.22
N ALA A 204 9.53 15.70 4.77
CA ALA A 204 8.55 14.88 5.47
C ALA A 204 8.14 13.65 4.64
N VAL A 205 7.70 13.84 3.39
CA VAL A 205 7.09 12.75 2.60
C VAL A 205 8.09 11.70 2.14
N VAL A 206 9.25 12.12 1.62
CA VAL A 206 10.33 11.21 1.20
C VAL A 206 10.81 10.35 2.37
N PRO A 207 11.24 10.92 3.53
CA PRO A 207 11.68 10.10 4.66
C PRO A 207 10.54 9.26 5.25
N PHE A 208 9.30 9.75 5.26
CA PHE A 208 8.14 8.96 5.67
C PHE A 208 7.97 7.71 4.81
N ASN A 209 7.92 7.86 3.48
CA ASN A 209 7.73 6.73 2.58
C ASN A 209 8.90 5.74 2.65
N LEU A 210 10.14 6.22 2.75
CA LEU A 210 11.29 5.34 2.97
C LEU A 210 11.16 4.55 4.27
N LEU A 211 10.85 5.22 5.38
CA LEU A 211 10.67 4.58 6.68
C LEU A 211 9.55 3.54 6.62
N LYS A 212 8.38 3.91 6.10
CA LYS A 212 7.22 3.03 5.96
C LYS A 212 7.58 1.79 5.12
N GLY A 213 8.23 1.99 3.98
CA GLY A 213 8.63 0.91 3.09
C GLY A 213 9.67 -0.03 3.70
N VAL A 214 10.68 0.51 4.39
CA VAL A 214 11.71 -0.29 5.08
C VAL A 214 11.10 -1.11 6.23
N VAL A 215 10.25 -0.50 7.06
CA VAL A 215 9.60 -1.21 8.17
C VAL A 215 8.71 -2.33 7.64
N ALA A 216 7.81 -2.02 6.70
CA ALA A 216 6.94 -3.02 6.10
C ALA A 216 7.74 -4.15 5.43
N SER A 217 8.76 -3.81 4.62
CA SER A 217 9.61 -4.78 3.94
C SER A 217 10.34 -5.71 4.91
N THR A 218 10.94 -5.14 5.97
CA THR A 218 11.70 -5.90 6.96
C THR A 218 10.79 -6.88 7.69
N LEU A 219 9.63 -6.42 8.17
CA LEU A 219 8.69 -7.26 8.89
C LEU A 219 8.05 -8.33 8.00
N THR A 220 7.74 -8.00 6.73
CA THR A 220 7.28 -9.00 5.76
C THR A 220 8.32 -10.10 5.55
N LEU A 221 9.62 -9.76 5.41
CA LEU A 221 10.68 -10.76 5.24
C LEU A 221 10.85 -11.68 6.46
N LEU A 222 10.60 -11.18 7.67
CA LEU A 222 10.66 -11.97 8.89
C LEU A 222 9.44 -12.90 9.03
N LEU A 223 8.26 -12.43 8.64
CA LEU A 223 7.00 -13.14 8.90
C LEU A 223 6.58 -14.08 7.76
N TYR A 224 6.97 -13.82 6.51
CA TYR A 224 6.38 -14.52 5.36
C TYR A 224 6.55 -16.04 5.43
N LYS A 225 7.72 -16.54 5.84
CA LYS A 225 7.97 -17.99 5.94
C LYS A 225 7.08 -18.67 6.98
N ARG A 226 6.87 -18.00 8.13
CA ARG A 226 6.03 -18.53 9.20
C ARG A 226 4.57 -18.57 8.75
N VAL A 227 4.10 -17.52 8.08
CA VAL A 227 2.74 -17.45 7.55
C VAL A 227 2.52 -18.48 6.44
N GLU A 228 3.49 -18.69 5.55
CA GLU A 228 3.39 -19.71 4.50
C GLU A 228 3.18 -21.11 5.09
N ASN A 229 3.94 -21.47 6.11
CA ASN A 229 3.84 -22.78 6.74
C ASN A 229 2.54 -22.99 7.52
N ILE A 230 1.96 -21.93 8.09
CA ILE A 230 0.76 -22.04 8.94
C ILE A 230 -0.52 -21.97 8.11
N ILE A 231 -0.62 -20.97 7.23
CA ILE A 231 -1.88 -20.62 6.55
C ILE A 231 -1.99 -21.30 5.18
N PHE A 232 -0.87 -21.48 4.48
CA PHE A 232 -0.88 -21.93 3.09
C PHE A 232 -0.45 -23.39 2.91
N LYS A 233 0.17 -24.00 3.93
CA LYS A 233 0.64 -25.39 3.95
C LYS A 233 0.41 -26.05 5.32
N PRO A 234 -0.85 -26.16 5.79
CA PRO A 234 -1.12 -26.77 7.09
C PRO A 234 -0.61 -28.22 7.15
N LYS A 235 0.00 -28.61 8.27
CA LYS A 235 0.48 -29.99 8.51
C LYS A 235 -0.68 -30.98 8.34
N GLY A 236 -0.65 -31.78 7.28
CA GLY A 236 -1.66 -32.81 7.00
C GLY A 236 -1.95 -33.03 5.52
N GLU A 237 -1.69 -32.05 4.65
CA GLU A 237 -1.72 -32.28 3.19
C GLU A 237 -0.49 -33.12 2.80
N LYS A 238 -0.74 -34.33 2.24
CA LYS A 238 0.29 -35.17 1.65
C LYS A 238 1.14 -34.31 0.71
N ARG A 239 2.47 -34.53 0.73
CA ARG A 239 3.40 -33.96 -0.25
C ARG A 239 3.00 -34.45 -1.65
N GLU A 240 2.01 -33.81 -2.25
CA GLU A 240 1.82 -33.90 -3.68
C GLU A 240 3.05 -33.23 -4.28
N ASN A 241 3.72 -33.96 -5.17
CA ASN A 241 5.02 -33.64 -5.76
C ASN A 241 4.89 -32.40 -6.67
N THR A 242 4.54 -31.24 -6.10
CA THR A 242 4.58 -29.93 -6.74
C THR A 242 6.01 -29.43 -6.65
N GLY A 243 6.88 -30.10 -7.41
CA GLY A 243 8.13 -29.49 -7.82
C GLY A 243 7.80 -28.12 -8.40
N LYS A 244 8.35 -27.06 -7.77
CA LYS A 244 8.38 -25.65 -8.22
C LYS A 244 7.28 -24.68 -7.72
N ALA A 245 6.60 -24.91 -6.59
CA ALA A 245 5.69 -23.90 -6.01
C ALA A 245 5.84 -23.65 -4.50
N GLY A 246 6.99 -23.96 -3.92
CA GLY A 246 7.44 -23.40 -2.64
C GLY A 246 8.80 -22.78 -2.86
N PHE A 247 9.07 -21.62 -2.26
CA PHE A 247 10.38 -20.96 -2.30
C PHE A 247 11.49 -22.00 -2.10
N SER A 248 12.13 -22.41 -3.19
CA SER A 248 13.21 -23.39 -3.14
C SER A 248 14.37 -22.75 -2.40
N GLN A 249 14.76 -23.42 -1.31
CA GLN A 249 16.03 -23.23 -0.61
C GLN A 249 17.18 -23.43 -1.61
N PRO A 250 18.34 -22.80 -1.37
CA PRO A 250 19.24 -23.26 -0.31
C PRO A 250 19.12 -22.47 1.00
#